data_AF-A0A956JMP4-F1
#
_entry.id   AF-A0A956JMP4-F1
#
_cell.length_a   1.000
_cell.length_b   1.000
_cell.length_c   1.000
_cell.angle_alpha   90.00
_cell.angle_beta   90.00
_cell.angle_gamma   90.00
#
_symmetry.space_group_name_H-M   'P 1'
#
loop_
_entity.id
_entity.type
_entity.pdbx_description
1 polymer ?
#
loop_
_entity_poly.entity_id
_entity_poly.type
_entity_poly.pdbx_seq_one_letter_code
_entity_poly.pdbx_strand_id
1 'polypeptide(L)'
;KLREIGVLRARDMPAVEVILVEEHEPEGPRGAKGVGEIGLVPTAGAVAGALYAFDGVRRTKLPMKDSAAARAISVGKIRKKKARN
;
A
#
# COMPACT_ATOMS: atom_id res chain seq x y z
N LYS A 1 4.64 -9.40 -18.11
CA LYS A 1 3.54 -9.95 -17.26
C LYS A 1 3.37 -9.20 -15.93
N LEU A 2 4.20 -9.38 -14.87
CA LEU A 2 3.99 -8.69 -13.57
C LEU A 2 4.27 -7.17 -13.59
N ARG A 3 5.28 -6.72 -14.33
CA ARG A 3 5.60 -5.29 -14.48
C ARG A 3 4.45 -4.50 -15.11
N GLU A 4 3.72 -5.13 -16.03
CA GLU A 4 2.64 -4.48 -16.79
C GLU A 4 1.42 -4.18 -15.94
N ILE A 5 1.19 -4.96 -14.88
CA ILE A 5 0.10 -4.73 -13.92
C ILE A 5 0.53 -3.84 -12.74
N GLY A 6 1.77 -3.34 -12.76
CA GLY A 6 2.25 -2.36 -11.79
C GLY A 6 2.56 -2.92 -10.41
N VAL A 7 2.89 -4.22 -10.28
CA VAL A 7 3.37 -4.78 -9.01
C VAL A 7 4.63 -4.05 -8.54
N LEU A 8 4.63 -3.64 -7.27
CA LEU A 8 5.75 -2.96 -6.61
C LEU A 8 7.03 -3.81 -6.66
N ARG A 9 8.18 -3.19 -6.86
CA ARG A 9 9.47 -3.89 -6.87
C ARG A 9 10.16 -3.75 -5.53
N ALA A 10 11.02 -4.71 -5.18
CA ALA A 10 11.79 -4.69 -3.94
C ALA A 10 12.55 -3.37 -3.73
N ARG A 11 13.16 -2.79 -4.78
CA ARG A 11 13.86 -1.50 -4.69
C ARG A 11 12.96 -0.28 -4.45
N ASP A 12 11.67 -0.40 -4.76
CA ASP A 12 10.68 0.66 -4.57
C ASP A 12 9.96 0.51 -3.22
N MET A 13 10.27 -0.54 -2.44
CA MET A 13 9.72 -0.73 -1.11
C MET A 13 10.29 0.32 -0.16
N PRO A 14 9.45 1.03 0.62
CA PRO A 14 9.94 1.84 1.72
C PRO A 14 10.55 0.95 2.82
N ALA A 15 11.36 1.53 3.68
CA ALA A 15 11.75 0.87 4.93
C ALA A 15 10.51 0.58 5.77
N VAL A 16 10.46 -0.62 6.36
CA VAL A 16 9.34 -1.06 7.20
C VAL A 16 9.88 -1.36 8.59
N GLU A 17 9.34 -0.66 9.58
CA GLU A 17 9.53 -0.97 10.99
C GLU A 17 8.36 -1.82 11.48
N VAL A 18 8.65 -2.89 12.22
CA VAL A 18 7.64 -3.79 12.77
C VAL A 18 7.63 -3.64 14.29
N ILE A 19 6.53 -3.11 14.80
CA ILE A 19 6.27 -3.01 16.24
C ILE A 19 5.31 -4.12 16.61
N LEU A 20 5.78 -5.07 17.42
CA LEU A 20 4.94 -6.15 17.96
C LEU A 20 4.17 -5.62 19.17
N VAL A 21 2.85 -5.71 19.10
CA VAL A 21 1.95 -5.38 20.21
C VAL A 21 1.31 -6.67 20.68
N GLU A 22 1.57 -7.04 21.92
CA GLU A 22 1.10 -8.30 22.51
C GLU A 22 -0.09 -8.04 23.43
N GLU A 23 -1.18 -8.75 23.16
CA GLU A 23 -2.36 -8.79 24.01
C GLU A 23 -2.93 -10.21 23.94
N HIS A 24 -3.22 -10.79 25.10
CA HIS A 24 -3.63 -12.18 25.19
C HIS A 24 -4.99 -12.43 24.53
N GLU A 25 -5.07 -13.42 23.64
CA GLU A 25 -6.33 -13.92 23.06
C GLU A 25 -6.73 -15.23 23.73
N PRO A 26 -7.76 -15.24 24.60
CA PRO A 26 -8.16 -16.44 25.34
C PRO A 26 -8.51 -17.63 24.44
N GLU A 27 -9.00 -17.37 23.24
CA GLU A 27 -9.43 -18.38 22.27
C GLU A 27 -8.29 -18.83 21.33
N GLY A 28 -7.16 -18.11 21.36
CA GLY A 28 -6.03 -18.28 20.47
C GLY A 28 -5.05 -19.34 20.98
N PRO A 29 -4.42 -20.14 20.09
CA PRO A 29 -3.41 -21.09 20.50
C PRO A 29 -2.23 -20.35 21.13
N ARG A 30 -1.95 -20.63 22.40
CA ARG A 30 -0.93 -19.92 23.20
C ARG A 30 -1.16 -18.40 23.27
N GLY A 31 -2.41 -17.93 23.19
CA GLY A 31 -2.74 -16.50 23.26
C GLY A 31 -2.57 -15.72 21.96
N ALA A 32 -2.31 -16.38 20.83
CA ALA A 32 -2.02 -15.73 19.56
C ALA A 32 -3.26 -15.20 18.83
N LYS A 33 -3.12 -14.05 18.16
CA LYS A 33 -4.14 -13.42 17.30
C LYS A 33 -3.78 -13.55 15.82
N GLY A 34 -4.79 -13.47 14.96
CA GLY A 34 -4.60 -13.41 13.50
C GLY A 34 -4.00 -12.08 13.05
N VAL A 35 -2.89 -12.12 12.31
CA VAL A 35 -2.14 -10.91 11.86
C VAL A 35 -2.00 -10.78 10.33
N GLY A 36 -2.45 -11.79 9.57
CA GLY A 36 -2.17 -11.87 8.12
C GLY A 36 -2.73 -10.71 7.30
N GLU A 37 -3.92 -10.20 7.65
CA GLU A 37 -4.61 -9.15 6.88
C GLU A 37 -4.48 -7.76 7.51
N ILE A 38 -4.23 -7.68 8.81
CA ILE A 38 -4.31 -6.41 9.56
C ILE A 38 -3.27 -5.40 9.12
N GLY A 39 -2.13 -5.84 8.60
CA GLY A 39 -1.12 -4.95 8.04
C GLY A 39 -1.53 -4.36 6.69
N LEU A 40 -2.34 -5.09 5.91
CA LEU A 40 -2.75 -4.67 4.57
C LEU A 40 -3.91 -3.67 4.62
N VAL A 41 -4.92 -3.93 5.47
CA VAL A 41 -6.15 -3.13 5.57
C VAL A 41 -5.89 -1.61 5.74
N PRO A 42 -5.06 -1.15 6.70
CA PRO A 42 -4.85 0.28 6.94
C PRO A 42 -3.85 0.92 5.96
N THR A 43 -3.06 0.13 5.22
CA THR A 43 -1.94 0.64 4.41
C THR A 43 -2.38 1.71 3.42
N ALA A 44 -3.45 1.48 2.65
CA ALA A 44 -3.92 2.44 1.66
C ALA A 44 -4.42 3.75 2.29
N GLY A 45 -5.11 3.66 3.43
CA GLY A 45 -5.60 4.81 4.18
C GLY A 45 -4.47 5.63 4.79
N ALA A 46 -3.48 4.97 5.39
CA ALA A 46 -2.28 5.61 5.94
C ALA A 46 -1.50 6.37 4.86
N VAL A 47 -1.29 5.76 3.69
CA VAL A 47 -0.65 6.42 2.55
C VAL A 47 -1.47 7.62 2.07
N ALA A 48 -2.79 7.50 1.96
CA ALA A 48 -3.65 8.61 1.55
C ALA A 48 -3.59 9.78 2.56
N GLY A 49 -3.57 9.48 3.86
CA GLY A 49 -3.41 10.47 4.93
C GLY A 49 -2.06 11.18 4.87
N ALA A 50 -0.97 10.43 4.68
CA ALA A 50 0.38 10.99 4.54
C ALA A 50 0.51 11.89 3.30
N LEU A 51 -0.07 11.47 2.18
CA LEU A 51 -0.09 12.29 0.96
C LEU A 51 -0.91 13.56 1.13
N TYR A 52 -2.08 13.46 1.76
CA TYR A 52 -2.90 14.64 2.09
C TYR A 52 -2.15 15.61 3.00
N ALA A 53 -1.44 15.11 4.02
CA ALA A 53 -0.61 15.95 4.88
C ALA A 53 0.54 16.63 4.11
N PHE A 54 1.04 16.00 3.03
CA PHE A 54 2.12 16.52 2.20
C PHE A 54 1.66 17.57 1.18
N ASP A 55 0.54 17.34 0.46
CA ASP A 55 0.11 18.19 -0.67
C ASP A 55 -1.29 18.80 -0.55
N GLY A 56 -2.03 18.51 0.52
CA GLY A 56 -3.40 19.00 0.74
C GLY A 56 -4.47 18.38 -0.17
N VAL A 57 -4.12 17.43 -1.05
CA VAL A 57 -5.05 16.81 -1.99
C VAL A 57 -5.65 15.54 -1.40
N ARG A 58 -6.96 15.56 -1.14
CA ARG A 58 -7.67 14.41 -0.59
C ARG A 58 -7.96 13.37 -1.66
N ARG A 59 -7.37 12.19 -1.51
CA ARG A 59 -7.50 11.08 -2.46
C ARG A 59 -8.37 9.97 -1.88
N THR A 60 -9.47 9.67 -2.56
CA THR A 60 -10.45 8.64 -2.17
C THR A 60 -10.53 7.49 -3.17
N LYS A 61 -9.67 7.51 -4.21
CA LYS A 61 -9.64 6.52 -5.28
C LYS A 61 -8.24 5.93 -5.44
N LEU A 62 -8.18 4.61 -5.52
CA LEU A 62 -6.97 3.88 -5.85
C LEU A 62 -6.87 3.61 -7.37
N PRO A 63 -5.65 3.48 -7.90
CA PRO A 63 -4.37 3.90 -7.32
C PRO A 63 -4.16 5.42 -7.36
N MET A 64 -3.49 5.99 -6.36
CA MET A 64 -3.17 7.42 -6.20
C MET A 64 -2.05 7.90 -7.14
N LYS A 65 -2.22 7.71 -8.44
CA LYS A 65 -1.19 7.87 -9.49
C LYS A 65 -0.67 9.30 -9.67
N ASP A 66 -1.46 10.28 -9.27
CA ASP A 66 -1.14 11.71 -9.32
C ASP A 66 -0.24 12.14 -8.15
N SER A 67 -0.05 11.31 -7.13
CA SER A 67 0.80 11.65 -5.98
C SER A 67 2.29 11.74 -6.33
N ALA A 68 3.06 12.49 -5.54
CA ALA A 68 4.52 12.52 -5.67
C ALA A 68 5.14 11.12 -5.46
N ALA A 69 4.65 10.37 -4.45
CA ALA A 69 5.11 9.01 -4.17
C ALA A 69 4.90 8.06 -5.35
N ALA A 70 3.71 8.06 -5.97
CA ALA A 70 3.42 7.19 -7.12
C ALA A 70 4.23 7.54 -8.37
N ARG A 71 4.70 8.79 -8.49
CA ARG A 71 5.57 9.23 -9.60
C ARG A 71 7.04 8.86 -9.39
N ALA A 72 7.47 8.69 -8.14
CA ALA A 72 8.83 8.33 -7.77
C ALA A 72 9.13 6.82 -7.94
N ILE A 73 8.14 5.95 -7.79
CA ILE A 73 8.33 4.49 -7.92
C ILE A 73 8.60 4.07 -9.37
N SER A 74 9.38 2.99 -9.54
CA SER A 74 9.81 2.52 -10.87
C SER A 74 8.76 1.71 -11.64
N VAL A 75 7.56 1.54 -11.07
CA VAL A 75 6.40 0.83 -11.62
C VAL A 75 5.13 1.71 -11.57
N GLY A 76 3.98 1.22 -12.03
CA GLY A 76 2.72 1.99 -11.98
C GLY A 76 2.41 2.86 -13.20
N LYS A 77 3.38 3.02 -14.13
CA LYS A 77 3.14 3.45 -15.53
C LYS A 77 2.49 2.31 -16.32
N ILE A 78 1.33 1.83 -15.88
CA ILE A 78 0.55 0.81 -16.58
C ILE A 78 0.14 1.42 -17.92
N ARG A 79 0.66 0.83 -19.01
CA ARG A 79 0.42 1.26 -20.38
C ARG A 79 -1.10 1.29 -20.61
N LYS A 80 -1.69 2.46 -20.86
CA LYS A 80 -3.09 2.53 -21.30
C LYS A 80 -3.20 1.62 -22.53
N LYS A 81 -4.09 0.63 -22.51
CA LYS A 81 -4.41 -0.11 -23.74
C LYS A 81 -4.79 0.95 -24.78
N LYS A 82 -4.12 0.96 -25.94
CA LYS A 82 -4.62 1.72 -27.10
C LYS A 82 -6.08 1.32 -27.26
N ALA A 83 -6.97 2.30 -27.37
CA ALA A 83 -8.36 2.01 -27.76
C ALA A 83 -8.28 1.10 -28.99
N ARG A 84 -8.94 -0.06 -28.92
CA ARG A 84 -9.12 -0.88 -30.11
C ARG A 84 -10.06 -0.05 -30.99
N ASN A 85 -9.55 0.41 -32.13
CA ASN A 85 -10.41 0.85 -33.23
C ASN A 85 -11.25 -0.34 -33.69
#